data_AF-D1JAE6-F1
#
_entry.id   AF-D1JAE6-F1
#
_cell.length_a   1.000
_cell.length_b   1.000
_cell.length_c   1.000
_cell.angle_alpha   90.00
_cell.angle_beta   90.00
_cell.angle_gamma   90.00
#
_symmetry.space_group_name_H-M   'P 1'
#
loop_
_entity.id
_entity.type
_entity.pdbx_description
1 polymer ?
#
loop_
_entity_poly.entity_id
_entity_poly.type
_entity_poly.pdbx_seq_one_letter_code
_entity_poly.pdbx_strand_id
1 'polypeptide(L)'
;MRFPCVTHLFVTANSKEITEELAELIKSFLKERGLELSDEKTHITHIDNGFDFLGWNFRKYNGKLLIKPSKKSVEKVTRKVRDVIKKAKAWKQEDLIRALNPIIIGWSNYHRSVVSKEVFSNLDYRMWNMLWRWAKSRHQDKNSKTWIVGKYWQSEGSRNWVFSTKKNCLKLFSDTKIIRHISLKMDKNPYSILSTSS
;
A
#
# COMPACT_ATOMS: atom_id res chain seq x y z
N MET A 1 -2.75 -31.52 -2.31
CA MET A 1 -2.93 -30.22 -3.00
C MET A 1 -3.22 -29.17 -1.93
N ARG A 2 -2.26 -28.33 -1.56
CA ARG A 2 -2.47 -27.25 -0.57
C ARG A 2 -3.10 -26.09 -1.35
N PHE A 3 -4.41 -25.89 -1.19
CA PHE A 3 -5.02 -24.65 -1.65
C PHE A 3 -4.28 -23.48 -0.97
N PRO A 4 -3.81 -22.44 -1.69
CA PRO A 4 -3.33 -21.24 -1.05
C PRO A 4 -4.47 -20.77 -0.13
N CYS A 5 -4.15 -20.49 1.14
CA CYS A 5 -5.12 -20.08 2.13
C CYS A 5 -5.68 -18.70 1.70
N VAL A 6 -6.71 -18.69 0.86
CA VAL A 6 -7.50 -17.49 0.59
C VAL A 6 -8.22 -17.18 1.90
N THR A 7 -7.57 -16.35 2.70
CA THR A 7 -8.01 -16.00 4.06
C THR A 7 -8.99 -14.83 4.06
N HIS A 8 -9.16 -14.18 2.91
CA HIS A 8 -9.92 -12.95 2.80
C HIS A 8 -10.88 -13.05 1.61
N LEU A 9 -12.18 -13.01 1.91
CA LEU A 9 -13.28 -12.96 0.95
C LEU A 9 -14.04 -11.65 1.20
N PHE A 10 -14.53 -11.02 0.14
CA PHE A 10 -15.59 -10.02 0.25
C PHE A 10 -16.68 -10.35 -0.76
N VAL A 11 -17.91 -10.01 -0.43
CA VAL A 11 -19.10 -10.28 -1.23
C VAL A 11 -19.81 -8.96 -1.45
N THR A 12 -20.36 -8.77 -2.65
CA THR A 12 -21.14 -7.58 -3.00
C THR A 12 -22.56 -8.00 -3.30
N ALA A 13 -23.52 -7.24 -2.77
CA ALA A 13 -24.94 -7.45 -3.01
C ALA A 13 -25.67 -6.10 -3.13
N ASN A 14 -26.88 -6.16 -3.68
CA ASN A 14 -27.64 -5.00 -4.13
C ASN A 14 -28.45 -4.37 -2.99
N SER A 15 -28.73 -5.16 -1.94
CA SER A 15 -29.48 -4.75 -0.77
C SER A 15 -28.87 -5.38 0.50
N LYS A 16 -29.23 -4.82 1.65
CA LYS A 16 -28.75 -5.31 2.94
C LYS A 16 -29.31 -6.70 3.24
N GLU A 17 -30.58 -6.91 2.93
CA GLU A 17 -31.32 -8.16 3.13
C GLU A 17 -30.65 -9.31 2.35
N ILE A 18 -30.35 -9.09 1.07
CA ILE A 18 -29.62 -10.06 0.24
C ILE A 18 -28.22 -10.34 0.81
N THR A 19 -27.56 -9.31 1.37
CA THR A 19 -26.24 -9.49 1.99
C THR A 19 -26.31 -10.39 3.21
N GLU A 20 -27.34 -10.25 4.04
CA GLU A 20 -27.57 -11.06 5.24
C GLU A 20 -27.91 -12.52 4.87
N GLU A 21 -28.78 -12.73 3.87
CA GLU A 21 -29.08 -14.07 3.33
C GLU A 21 -27.83 -14.77 2.78
N LEU A 22 -27.02 -14.04 2.01
CA LEU A 22 -25.76 -14.55 1.49
C LEU A 22 -24.75 -14.88 2.60
N ALA A 23 -24.72 -14.09 3.67
CA ALA A 23 -23.84 -14.35 4.81
C ALA A 23 -24.17 -15.69 5.47
N GLU A 24 -25.45 -15.97 5.72
CA GLU A 24 -25.91 -17.25 6.28
C GLU A 24 -25.68 -18.43 5.32
N LEU A 25 -25.88 -18.22 4.02
CA LEU A 25 -25.59 -19.23 3.00
C LEU A 25 -24.11 -19.61 2.99
N ILE A 26 -23.22 -18.61 3.00
CA ILE A 26 -21.76 -18.84 3.02
C ILE A 26 -21.33 -19.49 4.33
N LYS A 27 -21.91 -19.08 5.46
CA LYS A 27 -21.64 -19.69 6.77
C LYS A 27 -21.99 -21.18 6.76
N SER A 28 -23.15 -21.54 6.21
CA SER A 28 -23.59 -22.93 6.07
C SER A 28 -22.68 -23.72 5.13
N PHE A 29 -22.35 -23.17 3.95
CA PHE A 29 -21.47 -23.80 2.97
C PHE A 29 -20.05 -24.08 3.50
N LEU A 30 -19.50 -23.15 4.29
CA LEU A 30 -18.18 -23.31 4.90
C LEU A 30 -18.19 -24.30 6.06
N LYS A 31 -19.27 -24.33 6.86
CA LYS A 31 -19.42 -25.23 8.00
C LYS A 31 -19.35 -26.70 7.59
N GLU A 32 -20.00 -27.08 6.49
CA GLU A 32 -19.91 -28.43 5.90
C GLU A 32 -18.48 -28.85 5.56
N ARG A 33 -17.59 -27.88 5.32
CA ARG A 33 -16.19 -28.08 4.94
C ARG A 33 -15.22 -27.89 6.12
N GLY A 34 -15.75 -27.80 7.34
CA GLY A 34 -14.96 -27.63 8.56
C GLY A 34 -14.31 -26.24 8.70
N LEU A 35 -14.87 -25.22 8.04
CA LEU A 35 -14.43 -23.83 8.12
C LEU A 35 -15.51 -22.99 8.80
N GLU A 36 -15.11 -22.12 9.72
CA GLU A 36 -16.02 -21.18 10.39
C GLU A 36 -15.63 -19.73 10.08
N LEU A 37 -16.65 -18.92 9.81
CA LEU A 37 -16.48 -17.47 9.72
C LEU A 37 -16.36 -16.90 11.14
N SER A 38 -15.41 -15.99 11.32
CA SER A 38 -15.28 -15.23 12.56
C SER A 38 -16.27 -14.06 12.52
N ASP A 39 -17.26 -14.07 13.42
CA ASP A 39 -18.25 -13.00 13.52
C ASP A 39 -17.58 -11.63 13.81
N GLU A 40 -16.43 -11.62 14.49
CA GLU A 40 -15.62 -10.41 14.71
C GLU A 40 -15.02 -9.79 13.43
N LYS A 41 -14.84 -10.59 12.37
CA LYS A 41 -14.23 -10.16 11.09
C LYS A 41 -15.29 -9.87 10.02
N THR A 42 -16.49 -10.40 10.18
CA THR A 42 -17.59 -10.21 9.23
C THR A 42 -18.17 -8.81 9.41
N HIS A 43 -17.99 -7.96 8.41
CA HIS A 43 -18.46 -6.58 8.45
C HIS A 43 -19.25 -6.24 7.20
N ILE A 44 -20.54 -5.96 7.38
CA ILE A 44 -21.44 -5.47 6.32
C ILE A 44 -21.34 -3.94 6.29
N THR A 45 -21.00 -3.38 5.14
CA THR A 45 -20.92 -1.92 4.98
C THR A 45 -21.30 -1.49 3.58
N HIS A 46 -21.84 -0.28 3.47
CA HIS A 46 -22.15 0.34 2.19
C HIS A 46 -20.87 0.87 1.52
N ILE A 47 -20.81 0.80 0.18
CA ILE A 47 -19.62 1.21 -0.58
C ILE A 47 -19.28 2.70 -0.44
N ASP A 48 -20.26 3.53 -0.10
CA ASP A 48 -20.05 4.97 0.13
C ASP A 48 -19.31 5.26 1.45
N ASN A 49 -19.48 4.38 2.44
CA ASN A 49 -18.70 4.41 3.69
C ASN A 49 -17.29 3.83 3.44
N GLY A 50 -17.25 2.80 2.59
CA GLY A 50 -16.05 2.14 2.14
C GLY A 50 -15.50 1.10 3.12
N PHE A 51 -14.58 0.27 2.64
CA PHE A 51 -13.97 -0.80 3.42
C PHE A 51 -12.52 -1.05 3.01
N ASP A 52 -11.77 -1.68 3.92
CA ASP A 52 -10.37 -2.06 3.66
C ASP A 52 -10.30 -3.55 3.26
N PHE A 53 -9.65 -3.84 2.13
CA PHE A 53 -9.39 -5.20 1.66
C PHE A 53 -8.02 -5.28 1.00
N LEU A 54 -7.20 -6.28 1.38
CA LEU A 54 -5.83 -6.47 0.88
C LEU A 54 -4.97 -5.19 0.91
N GLY A 55 -5.11 -4.37 1.95
CA GLY A 55 -4.34 -3.13 2.08
C GLY A 55 -4.79 -1.99 1.15
N TRP A 56 -5.93 -2.13 0.47
CA TRP A 56 -6.60 -1.06 -0.26
C TRP A 56 -7.90 -0.68 0.43
N ASN A 57 -8.26 0.60 0.33
CA ASN A 57 -9.54 1.14 0.73
C ASN A 57 -10.40 1.32 -0.51
N PHE A 58 -11.55 0.65 -0.53
CA PHE A 58 -12.57 0.75 -1.56
C PHE A 58 -13.63 1.70 -1.07
N ARG A 59 -13.82 2.84 -1.75
CA ARG A 59 -14.87 3.79 -1.39
C ARG A 59 -15.43 4.51 -2.60
N LYS A 60 -16.75 4.62 -2.66
CA LYS A 60 -17.46 5.40 -3.67
C LYS A 60 -17.65 6.83 -3.17
N TYR A 61 -17.26 7.79 -3.99
CA TYR A 61 -17.37 9.21 -3.74
C TYR A 61 -18.22 9.82 -4.85
N ASN A 62 -19.41 10.33 -4.51
CA ASN A 62 -20.32 11.01 -5.45
C ASN A 62 -20.49 10.23 -6.77
N GLY A 63 -20.78 8.92 -6.68
CA GLY A 63 -20.93 8.07 -7.88
C GLY A 63 -19.66 7.37 -8.36
N LYS A 64 -18.46 7.85 -7.97
CA LYS A 64 -17.17 7.36 -8.48
C LYS A 64 -16.43 6.47 -7.47
N LEU A 65 -16.17 5.22 -7.83
CA LEU A 65 -15.33 4.32 -7.03
C LEU A 65 -13.85 4.74 -7.11
N LEU A 66 -13.25 5.02 -5.97
CA LEU A 66 -11.81 5.24 -5.84
C LEU A 66 -11.22 4.16 -4.95
N ILE A 67 -10.26 3.43 -5.50
CA ILE A 67 -9.46 2.46 -4.75
C ILE A 67 -8.15 3.16 -4.38
N LYS A 68 -7.86 3.28 -3.09
CA LYS A 68 -6.64 3.93 -2.58
C LYS A 68 -5.88 2.96 -1.68
N PRO A 69 -4.56 3.11 -1.45
CA PRO A 69 -3.90 2.41 -0.35
C PRO A 69 -4.61 2.72 0.97
N SER A 70 -4.89 1.69 1.78
CA SER A 70 -5.59 1.87 3.05
C SER A 70 -4.72 2.64 4.05
N LYS A 71 -5.36 3.38 4.95
CA LYS A 71 -4.65 4.12 6.02
C LYS A 71 -3.74 3.18 6.82
N LYS A 72 -4.24 1.98 7.14
CA LYS A 72 -3.49 0.93 7.85
C LYS A 72 -2.25 0.48 7.07
N SER A 73 -2.35 0.27 5.75
CA SER A 73 -1.20 -0.09 4.91
C SER A 73 -0.14 1.02 4.87
N VAL A 74 -0.58 2.27 4.68
CA VAL A 74 0.28 3.45 4.65
C VAL A 74 1.01 3.64 5.98
N GLU A 75 0.31 3.46 7.11
CA GLU A 75 0.92 3.55 8.42
C GLU A 75 1.94 2.43 8.66
N LYS A 76 1.63 1.21 8.23
CA LYS A 76 2.53 0.05 8.35
C LYS A 76 3.85 0.29 7.61
N VAL A 77 3.82 0.79 6.37
CA VAL A 77 5.05 1.12 5.63
C VAL A 77 5.77 2.32 6.25
N THR A 78 5.04 3.35 6.67
CA THR A 78 5.61 4.53 7.35
C THR A 78 6.38 4.11 8.61
N ARG A 79 5.79 3.22 9.41
CA ARG A 79 6.40 2.66 10.61
C ARG A 79 7.64 1.84 10.27
N LYS A 80 7.57 0.98 9.27
CA LYS A 80 8.70 0.17 8.81
C LYS A 80 9.89 1.05 8.40
N VAL A 81 9.66 2.09 7.59
CA VAL A 81 10.68 3.07 7.18
C VAL A 81 11.27 3.78 8.39
N ARG A 82 10.41 4.28 9.29
CA ARG A 82 10.84 4.94 10.54
C ARG A 82 11.73 4.04 11.39
N ASP A 83 11.37 2.77 11.53
CA ASP A 83 12.09 1.83 12.38
C ASP A 83 13.46 1.48 11.78
N VAL A 84 13.56 1.37 10.45
CA VAL A 84 14.86 1.24 9.75
C VAL A 84 15.73 2.47 10.01
N ILE A 85 15.21 3.68 9.81
CA ILE A 85 15.95 4.94 10.04
C ILE A 85 16.40 5.05 11.51
N LYS A 86 15.54 4.67 12.47
CA LYS A 86 15.87 4.67 13.90
C LYS A 86 16.99 3.69 14.26
N LYS A 87 17.01 2.50 13.65
CA LYS A 87 18.10 1.53 13.85
C LYS A 87 19.39 1.98 13.19
N ALA A 88 19.29 2.74 12.11
CA ALA A 88 20.43 3.17 11.30
C ALA A 88 21.21 4.38 11.85
N LYS A 89 21.05 4.79 13.13
CA LYS A 89 21.70 6.00 13.70
C LYS A 89 23.20 6.09 13.42
N ALA A 90 23.91 4.97 13.54
CA ALA A 90 25.36 4.88 13.32
C ALA A 90 25.74 4.34 11.92
N TRP A 91 24.77 4.05 11.05
CA TRP A 91 25.05 3.43 9.75
C TRP A 91 25.68 4.43 8.79
N LYS A 92 26.40 3.90 7.80
CA LYS A 92 26.81 4.70 6.64
C LYS A 92 25.57 5.04 5.80
N GLN A 93 25.63 6.14 5.06
CA GLN A 93 24.51 6.59 4.24
C GLN A 93 24.15 5.54 3.18
N GLU A 94 25.16 4.89 2.61
CA GLU A 94 25.02 3.84 1.60
C GLU A 94 24.20 2.66 2.12
N ASP A 95 24.43 2.27 3.37
CA ASP A 95 23.77 1.13 4.01
C ASP A 95 22.30 1.45 4.32
N LEU A 96 22.03 2.68 4.76
CA LEU A 96 20.67 3.17 4.96
C LEU A 96 19.88 3.18 3.64
N ILE A 97 20.48 3.69 2.55
CA ILE A 97 19.86 3.67 1.22
C ILE A 97 19.58 2.24 0.78
N ARG A 98 20.54 1.32 0.96
CA ARG A 98 20.39 -0.10 0.60
C ARG A 98 19.25 -0.78 1.35
N ALA A 99 19.04 -0.44 2.62
CA ALA A 99 17.96 -1.01 3.42
C ALA A 99 16.58 -0.43 3.09
N LEU A 100 16.50 0.86 2.74
CA LEU A 100 15.24 1.54 2.43
C LEU A 100 14.72 1.21 1.03
N ASN A 101 15.59 1.14 0.02
CA ASN A 101 15.18 0.98 -1.38
C ASN A 101 14.27 -0.25 -1.63
N PRO A 102 14.55 -1.45 -1.10
CA PRO A 102 13.66 -2.61 -1.29
C PRO A 102 12.26 -2.41 -0.70
N ILE A 103 12.15 -1.68 0.42
CA ILE A 103 10.86 -1.39 1.06
C ILE A 103 10.04 -0.45 0.18
N ILE A 104 10.69 0.60 -0.34
CA ILE A 104 10.06 1.62 -1.18
C ILE A 104 9.58 0.98 -2.49
N ILE A 105 10.49 0.28 -3.18
CA ILE A 105 10.19 -0.38 -4.46
C ILE A 105 9.08 -1.42 -4.29
N GLY A 106 9.18 -2.29 -3.29
CA GLY A 106 8.19 -3.35 -3.07
C GLY A 106 6.80 -2.79 -2.77
N TRP A 107 6.71 -1.81 -1.87
CA TRP A 107 5.43 -1.22 -1.49
C TRP A 107 4.82 -0.38 -2.62
N SER A 108 5.63 0.41 -3.34
CA SER A 108 5.14 1.18 -4.49
C SER A 108 4.66 0.29 -5.62
N ASN A 109 5.40 -0.79 -5.94
CA ASN A 109 4.99 -1.74 -6.97
C ASN A 109 3.67 -2.42 -6.63
N TYR A 110 3.47 -2.80 -5.36
CA TYR A 110 2.22 -3.39 -4.91
C TYR A 110 1.02 -2.44 -5.06
N HIS A 111 1.22 -1.15 -4.79
CA HIS A 111 0.17 -0.13 -4.87
C HIS A 111 0.13 0.64 -6.19
N ARG A 112 0.92 0.25 -7.21
CA ARG A 112 1.02 1.00 -8.48
C ARG A 112 -0.26 1.01 -9.30
N SER A 113 -1.17 0.06 -9.05
CA SER A 113 -2.37 -0.11 -9.85
C SER A 113 -3.59 0.65 -9.35
N VAL A 114 -3.50 1.20 -8.13
CA VAL A 114 -4.58 1.95 -7.49
C VAL A 114 -4.26 3.44 -7.44
N VAL A 115 -5.18 4.25 -6.92
CA VAL A 115 -5.04 5.71 -6.84
C VAL A 115 -4.04 6.07 -5.72
N SER A 116 -2.75 5.99 -6.04
CA SER A 116 -1.65 6.09 -5.07
C SER A 116 -0.77 7.32 -5.20
N LYS A 117 -0.95 8.16 -6.24
CA LYS A 117 -0.03 9.28 -6.56
C LYS A 117 0.14 10.24 -5.37
N GLU A 118 -0.96 10.69 -4.78
CA GLU A 118 -0.93 11.58 -3.61
C GLU A 118 -0.32 10.90 -2.38
N VAL A 119 -0.65 9.62 -2.17
CA VAL A 119 -0.10 8.82 -1.07
C VAL A 119 1.42 8.68 -1.19
N PHE A 120 1.92 8.45 -2.41
CA PHE A 120 3.35 8.36 -2.69
C PHE A 120 4.06 9.68 -2.37
N SER A 121 3.54 10.82 -2.83
CA SER A 121 4.10 12.14 -2.51
C SER A 121 4.13 12.42 -1.01
N ASN A 122 3.05 12.05 -0.29
CA ASN A 122 2.99 12.22 1.17
C ASN A 122 3.99 11.32 1.91
N LEU A 123 4.22 10.09 1.43
CA LEU A 123 5.24 9.21 1.98
C LEU A 123 6.65 9.73 1.72
N ASP A 124 6.92 10.27 0.53
CA ASP A 124 8.21 10.88 0.20
C ASP A 124 8.51 12.08 1.12
N TYR A 125 7.53 12.95 1.33
CA TYR A 125 7.65 14.08 2.26
C TYR A 125 7.95 13.63 3.70
N ARG A 126 7.22 12.62 4.20
CA ARG A 126 7.47 12.05 5.54
C ARG A 126 8.86 11.44 5.65
N MET A 127 9.27 10.69 4.63
CA MET A 127 10.58 10.06 4.56
C MET A 127 11.70 11.10 4.55
N TRP A 128 11.57 12.17 3.76
CA TRP A 128 12.52 13.26 3.73
C TRP A 128 12.72 13.88 5.12
N ASN A 129 11.63 14.16 5.84
CA ASN A 129 11.70 14.69 7.20
C ASN A 129 12.39 13.73 8.19
N MET A 130 12.17 12.42 8.06
CA MET A 130 12.86 11.42 8.89
C MET A 130 14.36 11.37 8.58
N LEU A 131 14.73 11.43 7.30
CA LEU A 131 16.13 11.45 6.86
C LEU A 131 16.84 12.74 7.26
N TRP A 132 16.14 13.88 7.21
CA TRP A 132 16.64 15.15 7.70
C TRP A 132 17.01 15.07 9.18
N ARG A 133 16.12 14.51 10.02
CA ARG A 133 16.38 14.31 11.45
C ARG A 133 17.55 13.36 11.68
N TRP A 134 17.63 12.28 10.91
CA TRP A 134 18.75 11.35 10.97
C TRP A 134 20.07 12.06 10.65
N ALA A 135 20.13 12.80 9.54
CA ALA A 135 21.31 13.52 9.08
C ALA A 135 21.78 14.57 10.11
N LYS A 136 20.84 15.36 10.64
CA LYS A 136 21.10 16.35 11.70
C LYS A 136 21.63 15.69 12.99
N SER A 137 21.08 14.55 13.38
CA SER A 137 21.49 13.87 14.62
C SER A 137 22.95 13.39 14.61
N ARG A 138 23.54 13.21 13.42
CA ARG A 138 24.93 12.79 13.25
C ARG A 138 25.94 13.95 13.32
N HIS A 139 25.47 15.19 13.27
CA HIS A 139 26.32 16.39 13.25
C HIS A 139 25.77 17.44 14.21
N GLN A 140 25.75 17.09 15.50
CA GLN A 140 25.23 17.97 16.56
C GLN A 140 26.11 19.21 16.76
N ASP A 141 27.39 19.11 16.41
CA ASP A 141 28.41 20.16 16.45
C ASP A 141 28.32 21.11 15.23
N LYS A 142 27.60 20.72 14.17
CA LYS A 142 27.43 21.53 12.95
C LYS A 142 26.01 22.08 12.86
N ASN A 143 25.84 23.36 13.16
CA ASN A 143 24.56 24.06 13.03
C ASN A 143 24.23 24.53 11.60
N SER A 144 25.15 24.34 10.64
CA SER A 144 24.92 24.75 9.24
C SER A 144 24.02 23.76 8.50
N LYS A 145 22.77 24.18 8.25
CA LYS A 145 21.81 23.42 7.43
C LYS A 145 22.35 23.18 6.02
N THR A 146 22.97 24.18 5.41
CA THR A 146 23.52 24.11 4.04
C THR A 146 24.60 23.05 3.92
N TRP A 147 25.47 22.93 4.93
CA TRP A 147 26.51 21.90 4.92
C TRP A 147 25.92 20.49 5.04
N ILE A 148 24.93 20.29 5.91
CA ILE A 148 24.24 18.99 6.05
C ILE A 148 23.58 18.61 4.72
N VAL A 149 22.89 19.57 4.08
CA VAL A 149 22.30 19.38 2.76
C VAL A 149 23.36 18.96 1.75
N GLY A 150 24.42 19.75 1.57
CA GLY A 150 25.47 19.45 0.60
C GLY A 150 26.21 18.15 0.85
N LYS A 151 26.21 17.64 2.08
CA LYS A 151 26.82 16.36 2.44
C LYS A 151 25.98 15.14 2.04
N TYR A 152 24.66 15.22 2.21
CA TYR A 152 23.77 14.05 2.12
C TYR A 152 22.81 14.08 0.94
N TRP A 153 22.49 15.27 0.43
CA TRP A 153 21.57 15.49 -0.67
C TRP A 153 22.33 16.03 -1.87
N GLN A 154 22.33 15.27 -2.96
CA GLN A 154 22.96 15.64 -4.22
C GLN A 154 21.91 15.85 -5.30
N SER A 155 22.36 16.40 -6.43
CA SER A 155 21.59 16.39 -7.67
C SER A 155 21.82 15.07 -8.41
N GLU A 156 20.74 14.47 -8.91
CA GLU A 156 20.75 13.23 -9.69
C GLU A 156 19.92 13.47 -10.96
N GLY A 157 20.61 13.61 -12.10
CA GLY A 157 19.98 14.03 -13.36
C GLY A 157 19.31 15.40 -13.21
N SER A 158 18.01 15.50 -13.51
CA SER A 158 17.23 16.73 -13.38
C SER A 158 16.69 16.99 -11.96
N ARG A 159 16.90 16.07 -11.02
CA ARG A 159 16.35 16.17 -9.68
C ARG A 159 17.38 16.67 -8.69
N ASN A 160 17.00 17.70 -7.95
CA ASN A 160 17.75 18.18 -6.80
C ASN A 160 17.22 17.54 -5.52
N TRP A 161 17.99 17.65 -4.44
CA TRP A 161 17.58 17.18 -3.11
C TRP A 161 17.33 15.68 -3.07
N VAL A 162 18.17 14.89 -3.75
CA VAL A 162 18.13 13.43 -3.71
C VAL A 162 19.07 12.94 -2.62
N PHE A 163 18.55 12.15 -1.67
CA PHE A 163 19.37 11.54 -0.64
C PHE A 163 20.24 10.45 -1.29
N SER A 164 21.51 10.77 -1.55
CA SER A 164 22.37 9.94 -2.37
C SER A 164 23.84 10.05 -1.99
N THR A 165 24.59 9.05 -2.42
CA THR A 165 26.04 8.96 -2.37
C THR A 165 26.56 8.74 -3.78
N LYS A 166 27.89 8.75 -3.97
CA LYS A 166 28.50 8.35 -5.25
C LYS A 166 28.17 6.92 -5.68
N LYS A 167 27.72 6.05 -4.75
CA LYS A 167 27.46 4.63 -5.02
C LYS A 167 25.99 4.32 -5.26
N ASN A 168 25.08 5.05 -4.60
CA ASN A 168 23.66 4.77 -4.68
C ASN A 168 22.80 5.99 -4.35
N CYS A 169 21.58 5.99 -4.91
CA CYS A 169 20.55 6.97 -4.64
C CYS A 169 19.33 6.31 -4.00
N LEU A 170 18.69 7.05 -3.09
CA LEU A 170 17.40 6.65 -2.53
C LEU A 170 16.32 6.77 -3.61
N LYS A 171 15.53 5.71 -3.79
CA LYS A 171 14.34 5.75 -4.64
C LYS A 171 13.20 6.45 -3.91
N LEU A 172 12.33 7.11 -4.66
CA LEU A 172 11.13 7.73 -4.11
C LEU A 172 9.90 6.87 -4.42
N PHE A 173 8.90 6.93 -3.55
CA PHE A 173 7.62 6.28 -3.81
C PHE A 173 6.99 6.83 -5.09
N SER A 174 7.07 8.16 -5.29
CA SER A 174 6.54 8.87 -6.45
C SER A 174 7.23 8.55 -7.78
N ASP A 175 8.37 7.85 -7.78
CA ASP A 175 9.03 7.38 -9.01
C ASP A 175 8.24 6.31 -9.73
N THR A 176 7.36 5.62 -8.99
CA THR A 176 6.61 4.51 -9.53
C THR A 176 5.47 5.02 -10.41
N LYS A 177 5.54 4.70 -11.70
CA LYS A 177 4.46 4.96 -12.66
C LYS A 177 3.21 4.17 -12.28
N ILE A 178 2.10 4.89 -12.11
CA ILE A 178 0.77 4.32 -11.89
C ILE A 178 0.32 3.62 -13.18
N ILE A 179 -0.03 2.34 -13.08
CA ILE A 179 -0.53 1.53 -14.20
C ILE A 179 -1.90 1.00 -13.82
N ARG A 180 -2.95 1.53 -14.43
CA ARG A 180 -4.32 1.05 -14.18
C ARG A 180 -4.52 -0.29 -14.88
N HIS A 181 -5.02 -1.29 -14.17
CA HIS A 181 -5.49 -2.51 -14.81
C HIS A 181 -6.72 -2.22 -15.66
N ILE A 182 -6.74 -2.80 -16.85
CA ILE A 182 -7.92 -2.82 -17.73
C ILE A 182 -8.88 -3.84 -17.12
N SER A 183 -10.16 -3.50 -16.98
CA SER A 183 -11.17 -4.46 -16.54
C SER A 183 -11.12 -5.71 -17.42
N LEU A 184 -11.15 -6.89 -16.78
CA LEU A 184 -11.35 -8.14 -17.50
C LEU A 184 -12.68 -8.03 -18.26
N LYS A 185 -12.68 -8.38 -19.54
CA LYS A 185 -13.93 -8.48 -20.28
C LYS A 185 -14.71 -9.67 -19.70
N MET A 186 -15.93 -9.41 -19.23
CA MET A 186 -16.75 -10.40 -18.50
C MET A 186 -17.24 -11.54 -19.40
N ASP A 187 -17.22 -11.35 -20.72
CA ASP A 187 -17.49 -12.33 -21.78
C ASP A 187 -16.45 -13.48 -21.85
N LYS A 188 -15.36 -13.40 -21.09
CA LYS A 188 -14.31 -14.42 -21.02
C LYS A 188 -14.25 -15.16 -19.67
N ASN A 189 -15.32 -15.13 -18.88
CA ASN A 189 -15.38 -15.90 -17.64
C ASN A 189 -15.68 -17.38 -17.96
N PRO A 190 -14.75 -18.33 -17.74
CA PRO A 190 -15.00 -19.76 -18.00
C PRO A 190 -16.08 -20.38 -17.11
N TYR A 191 -16.57 -19.66 -16.09
CA TYR A 191 -17.63 -20.09 -15.18
C TYR A 191 -18.94 -19.32 -15.35
N SER A 192 -19.09 -18.49 -16.39
CA SER A 192 -20.41 -17.97 -16.73
C SER A 192 -21.25 -19.11 -17.30
N ILE A 193 -22.13 -19.67 -16.49
CA ILE A 193 -23.16 -20.59 -16.97
C ILE A 193 -24.07 -19.75 -17.88
N LEU A 194 -23.94 -19.93 -19.19
CA LEU A 194 -24.96 -19.50 -20.13
C LEU A 194 -26.23 -20.24 -19.71
N SER A 195 -27.17 -19.53 -19.10
CA SER A 195 -28.52 -20.06 -18.89
C SER A 195 -29.11 -20.34 -20.27
N THR A 196 -29.02 -21.59 -20.71
CA THR A 196 -29.79 -22.09 -21.84
C THR A 196 -31.24 -22.10 -21.40
N SER A 197 -31.96 -21.03 -21.72
CA SER A 197 -33.42 -21.00 -21.67
C SER A 197 -33.95 -22.11 -22.59
N SER A 198 -34.73 -23.03 -22.06
CA SER A 198 -35.65 -23.90 -22.79
C SER A 198 -37.06 -23.60 -22.33
#